data_AF-A0A3B8KTQ1-F1
#
_entry.id   AF-A0A3B8KTQ1-F1
#
_cell.length_a   1.000
_cell.length_b   1.000
_cell.length_c   1.000
_cell.angle_alpha   90.00
_cell.angle_beta   90.00
_cell.angle_gamma   90.00
#
_symmetry.space_group_name_H-M   'P 1'
#
loop_
_entity.id
_entity.type
_entity.pdbx_description
1 polymer ?
#
loop_
_entity_poly.entity_id
_entity_poly.type
_entity_poly.pdbx_seq_one_letter_code
_entity_poly.pdbx_strand_id
1 'polypeptide(L)'
;MQLEAGGLGQGERLMKRMCAVLLAGMVFSVTARAQAPERGERGPDKRRPGQSSKKTESSRDRLNRRFNESSPKIGELVPEVTGYTADGKPVSLRSLEGDYKVLVFGCLT
;
A
#
# COMPACT_ATOMS: atom_id res chain seq x y z
N MET A 1 -36.00 19.56 -27.65
CA MET A 1 -34.95 18.85 -28.41
C MET A 1 -33.95 18.29 -27.42
N GLN A 2 -33.74 16.97 -27.52
CA GLN A 2 -32.62 16.14 -27.03
C GLN A 2 -32.24 16.14 -25.54
N LEU A 3 -32.61 15.02 -24.90
CA LEU A 3 -31.84 14.35 -23.85
C LEU A 3 -30.56 13.78 -24.48
N GLU A 4 -29.41 14.02 -23.86
CA GLU A 4 -28.18 13.25 -24.11
C GLU A 4 -27.87 12.43 -22.87
N ALA A 5 -27.82 11.12 -23.08
CA ALA A 5 -27.47 10.09 -22.13
C ALA A 5 -26.09 9.55 -22.50
N GLY A 6 -25.23 9.29 -21.51
CA GLY A 6 -24.08 8.40 -21.73
C GLY A 6 -22.84 8.76 -20.92
N GLY A 7 -22.43 7.90 -20.00
CA GLY A 7 -21.15 8.06 -19.32
C GLY A 7 -20.81 7.10 -18.17
N LEU A 8 -21.68 6.17 -17.78
CA LEU A 8 -21.36 5.13 -16.79
C LEU A 8 -20.84 3.88 -17.51
N GLY A 9 -19.53 3.80 -17.77
CA GLY A 9 -18.97 2.61 -18.44
C GLY A 9 -17.47 2.37 -18.31
N GLN A 10 -16.75 3.25 -17.60
CA GLN A 10 -15.29 3.17 -17.47
C GLN A 10 -14.85 2.50 -16.15
N GLY A 11 -15.57 2.70 -15.05
CA GLY A 11 -15.24 2.12 -13.73
C GLY A 11 -15.42 0.60 -13.66
N GLU A 12 -16.51 0.06 -14.23
CA GLU A 12 -16.80 -1.38 -14.17
C GLU A 12 -15.81 -2.23 -14.97
N ARG A 13 -15.26 -1.68 -16.07
CA ARG A 13 -14.25 -2.38 -16.89
C ARG A 13 -12.89 -2.46 -16.19
N LEU A 14 -12.53 -1.46 -15.40
CA LEU A 14 -11.29 -1.46 -14.62
C LEU A 14 -11.36 -2.49 -13.48
N MET A 15 -12.50 -2.56 -12.79
CA MET A 15 -12.71 -3.48 -11.68
C MET A 15 -12.74 -4.94 -12.15
N LYS A 16 -13.39 -5.23 -13.28
CA LYS A 16 -13.38 -6.57 -13.90
C LYS A 16 -11.97 -7.01 -14.32
N ARG A 17 -11.15 -6.09 -14.84
CA ARG A 17 -9.75 -6.38 -15.21
C ARG A 17 -8.88 -6.70 -13.99
N MET A 18 -9.02 -5.95 -12.89
CA MET A 18 -8.29 -6.25 -11.66
C MET A 18 -8.68 -7.61 -11.06
N CYS A 19 -9.98 -7.93 -10.99
CA CYS A 19 -10.43 -9.23 -10.49
C CYS A 19 -9.94 -10.40 -11.36
N ALA A 20 -9.90 -10.25 -12.69
CA ALA A 20 -9.39 -11.29 -13.59
C ALA A 20 -7.90 -11.59 -13.38
N VAL A 21 -7.07 -10.56 -13.13
CA VAL A 21 -5.63 -10.74 -12.87
C VAL A 21 -5.39 -11.43 -11.52
N LEU A 22 -6.18 -11.07 -10.49
CA LEU A 22 -6.08 -11.72 -9.17
C LEU A 22 -6.48 -13.19 -9.19
N LEU A 23 -7.53 -13.54 -9.95
CA LEU A 23 -7.97 -14.94 -10.06
C LEU A 23 -7.00 -15.78 -10.90
N ALA A 24 -6.43 -15.25 -11.98
CA ALA A 24 -5.44 -15.98 -12.79
C ALA A 24 -4.12 -16.22 -12.03
N GLY A 25 -3.71 -15.29 -11.16
CA GLY A 25 -2.51 -15.45 -10.33
C GLY A 25 -2.65 -16.52 -9.24
N MET A 26 -3.88 -16.84 -8.81
CA MET A 26 -4.12 -17.77 -7.71
C MET A 26 -4.15 -19.25 -8.14
N VAL A 27 -4.29 -19.54 -9.44
CA VAL A 27 -4.34 -20.92 -9.97
C VAL A 27 -2.95 -21.53 -10.24
N PHE A 28 -1.89 -20.71 -10.27
CA PHE A 28 -0.53 -21.18 -10.60
C PHE A 28 0.29 -21.77 -9.44
N SER A 29 -0.21 -21.79 -8.20
CA SER A 29 0.58 -22.23 -7.04
C SER A 29 0.18 -23.57 -6.41
N VAL A 30 -0.79 -24.31 -6.96
CA VAL A 30 -1.37 -25.48 -6.28
C VAL A 30 -0.95 -26.84 -6.84
N THR A 31 -0.22 -26.93 -7.97
CA THR A 31 0.24 -28.25 -8.47
C THR A 31 1.62 -28.62 -7.94
N ALA A 32 1.59 -29.30 -6.79
CA ALA A 32 2.31 -30.54 -6.51
C ALA A 32 3.61 -30.82 -7.29
N ARG A 33 4.74 -30.89 -6.57
CA ARG A 33 5.67 -32.01 -6.71
C ARG A 33 6.15 -32.49 -5.34
N ALA A 34 5.46 -33.51 -4.86
CA ALA A 34 6.04 -34.53 -4.01
C ALA A 34 7.14 -35.25 -4.80
N GLN A 35 8.38 -35.17 -4.34
CA GLN A 35 9.47 -36.09 -4.70
C GLN A 35 10.24 -36.40 -3.41
N ALA A 36 9.93 -37.57 -2.83
CA ALA A 36 10.82 -38.28 -1.93
C ALA A 36 11.79 -39.11 -2.78
N PRO A 37 13.08 -39.17 -2.41
CA PRO A 37 13.63 -40.49 -2.11
C PRO A 37 14.65 -40.51 -0.94
N GLU A 38 14.57 -41.59 -0.17
CA GLU A 38 15.64 -42.45 0.34
C GLU A 38 16.88 -41.82 1.04
N ARG A 39 16.93 -42.11 2.36
CA ARG A 39 18.09 -42.60 3.14
C ARG A 39 19.50 -42.15 2.71
N GLY A 40 20.05 -41.27 3.53
CA GLY A 40 21.49 -41.16 3.76
C GLY A 40 21.74 -40.65 5.18
N GLU A 41 22.22 -41.53 6.07
CA GLU A 41 22.75 -41.12 7.38
C GLU A 41 23.93 -40.16 7.19
N ARG A 42 23.84 -38.96 7.77
CA ARG A 42 25.00 -38.09 7.94
C ARG A 42 24.81 -37.18 9.16
N GLY A 43 25.22 -37.70 10.32
CA GLY A 43 25.75 -36.97 11.49
C GLY A 43 24.84 -35.98 12.24
N PRO A 44 24.97 -35.84 13.57
CA PRO A 44 24.34 -34.74 14.30
C PRO A 44 25.09 -33.44 14.00
N ASP A 45 24.61 -32.70 13.00
CA ASP A 45 25.11 -31.36 12.72
C ASP A 45 24.70 -30.43 13.88
N LYS A 46 25.68 -29.84 14.57
CA LYS A 46 25.49 -28.93 15.69
C LYS A 46 24.80 -27.66 15.18
N ARG A 47 23.47 -27.63 15.21
CA ARG A 47 22.67 -26.42 14.95
C ARG A 47 23.03 -25.34 15.97
N ARG A 48 23.90 -24.42 15.56
CA ARG A 48 24.17 -23.16 16.26
C ARG A 48 22.84 -22.41 16.40
N PRO A 49 22.36 -22.11 17.61
CA PRO A 49 21.13 -21.35 17.77
C PRO A 49 21.38 -19.88 17.42
N GLY A 50 20.50 -19.31 16.59
CA GLY A 50 20.16 -17.90 16.66
C GLY A 50 21.07 -16.90 15.95
N GLN A 51 21.39 -17.12 14.67
CA GLN A 51 21.70 -15.96 13.84
C GLN A 51 20.38 -15.32 13.40
N SER A 52 19.80 -14.51 14.29
CA SER A 52 18.75 -13.58 13.89
C SER A 52 19.34 -12.67 12.82
N SER A 53 18.97 -12.92 11.56
CA SER A 53 19.26 -11.99 10.48
C SER A 53 18.56 -10.68 10.84
N LYS A 54 19.30 -9.74 11.42
CA LYS A 54 18.86 -8.35 11.50
C LYS A 54 18.65 -7.91 10.06
N LYS A 55 17.42 -8.00 9.55
CA LYS A 55 17.06 -7.43 8.25
C LYS A 55 17.42 -5.95 8.35
N THR A 56 18.40 -5.52 7.56
CA THR A 56 18.73 -4.11 7.42
C THR A 56 17.49 -3.41 6.91
N GLU A 57 16.85 -2.64 7.79
CA GLU A 57 15.65 -1.86 7.46
C GLU A 57 16.00 -0.85 6.36
N SER A 58 15.27 -0.89 5.25
CA SER A 58 15.52 0.03 4.14
C SER A 58 15.09 1.45 4.52
N SER A 59 15.62 2.46 3.85
CA SER A 59 15.20 3.86 4.07
C SER A 59 13.71 4.06 3.86
N ARG A 60 13.09 3.30 2.94
CA ARG A 60 11.64 3.32 2.70
C ARG A 60 10.86 2.75 3.89
N ASP A 61 11.31 1.63 4.45
CA ASP A 61 10.65 1.01 5.61
C ASP A 61 10.66 1.95 6.81
N ARG A 62 11.77 2.66 7.03
CA ARG A 62 11.88 3.68 8.09
C ARG A 62 10.89 4.83 7.92
N LEU A 63 10.73 5.31 6.69
CA LEU A 63 9.79 6.40 6.38
C LEU A 63 8.34 5.94 6.57
N ASN A 64 7.98 4.76 6.05
CA ASN A 64 6.66 4.19 6.22
C ASN A 64 6.33 3.96 7.70
N ARG A 65 7.29 3.46 8.48
CA ARG A 65 7.11 3.26 9.91
C ARG A 65 6.82 4.58 10.62
N ARG A 66 7.63 5.62 10.38
CA ARG A 66 7.42 6.94 10.99
C ARG A 66 6.08 7.54 10.58
N PHE A 67 5.72 7.44 9.30
CA PHE A 67 4.44 7.91 8.80
C PHE A 67 3.28 7.21 9.49
N ASN A 68 3.31 5.88 9.58
CA ASN A 68 2.26 5.10 10.25
C ASN A 68 2.17 5.40 11.76
N GLU A 69 3.30 5.70 12.41
CA GLU A 69 3.34 6.10 13.83
C GLU A 69 2.76 7.50 14.07
N SER A 70 2.94 8.45 13.13
CA SER A 70 2.51 9.84 13.27
C SER A 70 1.17 10.17 12.59
N SER A 71 0.65 9.27 11.76
CA SER A 71 -0.58 9.53 11.00
C SER A 71 -1.81 9.47 11.91
N PRO A 72 -2.73 10.44 11.79
CA PRO A 72 -4.02 10.36 12.47
C PRO A 72 -4.77 9.09 12.05
N LYS A 73 -5.41 8.43 13.02
CA LYS A 73 -6.27 7.28 12.71
C LYS A 73 -7.61 7.75 12.13
N ILE A 74 -8.33 6.82 11.49
CA ILE A 74 -9.67 7.10 10.98
C ILE A 74 -10.58 7.51 12.15
N GLY A 75 -11.23 8.67 12.00
CA GLY A 75 -12.10 9.25 13.03
C GLY A 75 -11.39 10.17 14.02
N GLU A 76 -10.05 10.22 14.02
CA GLU A 76 -9.31 11.23 14.78
C GLU A 76 -9.29 12.57 14.03
N LEU A 77 -9.15 13.67 14.79
CA LEU A 77 -9.02 14.99 14.20
C LEU A 77 -7.71 15.09 13.42
N VAL A 78 -7.77 15.67 12.23
CA VAL A 78 -6.58 16.01 11.46
C VAL A 78 -5.82 17.15 12.15
N PRO A 79 -4.47 17.10 12.19
CA PRO A 79 -3.68 18.17 12.78
C PRO A 79 -3.89 19.45 11.98
N GLU A 80 -3.81 20.61 12.65
CA GLU A 80 -3.84 21.89 11.96
C GLU A 80 -2.57 22.02 11.09
N VAL A 81 -2.77 22.15 9.77
CA VAL A 81 -1.68 22.43 8.85
C VAL A 81 -1.95 23.75 8.16
N THR A 82 -0.95 24.62 8.20
CA THR A 82 -0.93 25.90 7.49
C THR A 82 0.17 25.86 6.44
N GLY A 83 -0.10 26.44 5.28
CA GLY A 83 0.88 26.53 4.21
C GLY A 83 0.57 27.71 3.29
N TYR A 84 1.21 27.70 2.13
CA TYR A 84 0.98 28.67 1.09
C TYR A 84 0.61 27.93 -0.20
N THR A 85 -0.32 28.51 -0.97
CA THR A 85 -0.59 28.06 -2.33
C THR A 85 0.60 28.38 -3.24
N ALA A 86 0.57 27.86 -4.47
CA ALA A 86 1.57 28.20 -5.49
C ALA A 86 1.66 29.72 -5.77
N ASP A 87 0.57 30.46 -5.55
CA ASP A 87 0.52 31.92 -5.72
C ASP A 87 0.99 32.69 -4.46
N GLY A 88 1.45 31.99 -3.43
CA GLY A 88 1.88 32.60 -2.16
C GLY A 88 0.74 33.02 -1.24
N LYS A 89 -0.50 32.58 -1.48
CA LYS A 89 -1.62 32.88 -0.57
C LYS A 89 -1.60 31.92 0.62
N PRO A 90 -1.80 32.40 1.86
CA PRO A 90 -1.89 31.51 3.00
C PRO A 90 -3.12 30.61 2.88
N VAL A 91 -2.95 29.33 3.24
CA VAL A 91 -4.03 28.34 3.31
C VAL A 91 -3.91 27.57 4.62
N SER A 92 -5.04 27.31 5.26
CA SER A 92 -5.14 26.45 6.44
C SER A 92 -6.12 25.32 6.21
N LEU A 93 -5.94 24.18 6.89
CA LEU A 93 -6.90 23.08 6.78
C LEU A 93 -8.29 23.46 7.30
N ARG A 94 -8.38 24.35 8.29
CA ARG A 94 -9.69 24.89 8.75
C ARG A 94 -10.46 25.63 7.66
N SER A 95 -9.76 26.30 6.74
CA SER A 95 -10.44 26.97 5.61
C SER A 95 -11.05 25.98 4.60
N LEU A 96 -10.76 24.69 4.72
CA LEU A 96 -11.25 23.62 3.83
C LEU A 96 -12.41 22.81 4.45
N GLU A 97 -12.97 23.26 5.57
CA GLU A 97 -14.10 22.63 6.24
C GLU A 97 -15.37 22.58 5.37
N GLY A 98 -16.26 21.63 5.64
CA GLY A 98 -17.57 21.49 5.01
C GLY A 98 -17.63 20.51 3.83
N ASP A 99 -16.49 20.18 3.23
CA ASP A 99 -16.40 19.22 2.12
C ASP A 99 -15.42 18.08 2.42
N TYR A 100 -15.61 16.93 1.77
CA TYR A 100 -14.58 15.89 1.74
C TYR A 100 -13.40 16.32 0.86
N LYS A 101 -12.20 16.33 1.43
CA LYS A 101 -10.95 16.67 0.73
C LYS A 101 -9.94 15.53 0.85
N VAL A 102 -9.08 15.40 -0.16
CA VAL A 102 -7.94 14.47 -0.16
C VAL A 102 -6.66 15.29 -0.13
N LEU A 103 -5.81 15.05 0.88
CA LEU A 103 -4.49 15.67 0.99
C LEU A 103 -3.42 14.73 0.45
N VAL A 104 -2.67 15.20 -0.55
CA VAL A 104 -1.55 14.46 -1.14
C VAL A 104 -0.26 15.22 -0.84
N PHE A 105 0.65 14.57 -0.14
CA PHE A 105 1.96 15.11 0.18
C PHE A 105 3.00 14.50 -0.77
N GLY A 106 3.82 15.36 -1.37
CA GLY A 106 4.95 14.97 -2.20
C GLY A 106 6.03 16.04 -2.12
N CYS A 107 7.26 15.66 -2.46
CA CYS A 107 8.34 16.63 -2.68
C CYS A 107 8.49 16.84 -4.19
N LEU A 108 8.64 18.11 -4.61
CA LEU A 108 9.29 18.40 -5.87
C LEU A 108 10.80 18.27 -5.61
N THR A 109 11.43 17.35 -6.34
CA THR A 109 12.89 17.27 -6.45
C THR A 109 13.40 18.26 -7.46
#